data_AF-D0RMI5-F1
#
_entry.id   AF-D0RMI5-F1
#
_cell.length_a   1.000
_cell.length_b   1.000
_cell.length_c   1.000
_cell.angle_alpha   90.00
_cell.angle_beta   90.00
_cell.angle_gamma   90.00
#
_symmetry.space_group_name_H-M   'P 1'
#
loop_
_entity.id
_entity.type
_entity.pdbx_description
1 polymer ?
#
loop_
_entity_poly.entity_id
_entity_poly.type
_entity_poly.pdbx_seq_one_letter_code
_entity_poly.pdbx_strand_id
1 'polypeptide(L)'
;MITGAFIAIIALLYGTVLPAVIDNAVKDGVATCSTSDIEEDSYLDPYADCDDCTPYYYSLHMMNATNAEAYLAGDADTLEVQEMGPYTYRRREVKLDVELLDDGNRVSYKQYTYHTFEPDMSCDGCSDTDEVTALDAGYMSVIAGAGGEMAFLVRLALGSFAKGSNTSAALSIVAENGPQMMRWVNGLNSMDPEAMRTVTNNSAVLTFLATGPDAIADMDLTGFAYNGLFAKRTISQWALGYPSLLAGLGLGSNYLNLCAVDGGLNEQCAACATSTSAECLALYGECNKCASGASVVAINEETCAIIEATYAAAYGAEEAASFAGTTCGLCSSLGLCAAPLPGVVESSGRNYSVTAPNASSLGTYTLRTGCDDADYINEYEEYDGYTKTALWVDLGERRNPTLTEVNAFATYGNCAAPTSNMTCSPVFGNDATSIAPGGVSISGFEDKISIAGFNIYLSQGRQNLTLFNQHQEVEYDGITLHRCRQSGGPTCSI
;
A
#
# COMPACT_ATOMS: atom_id res chain seq x y z
N MET A 1 62.40 -26.47 -24.54
CA MET A 1 62.23 -25.15 -23.89
C MET A 1 61.09 -24.33 -24.50
N ILE A 2 60.98 -24.25 -25.84
CA ILE A 2 59.91 -23.47 -26.51
C ILE A 2 58.49 -23.99 -26.18
N THR A 3 58.29 -25.31 -26.14
CA THR A 3 56.97 -25.91 -25.81
C THR A 3 56.56 -25.69 -24.35
N GLY A 4 57.51 -25.70 -23.41
CA GLY A 4 57.23 -25.46 -21.98
C GLY A 4 56.89 -24.00 -21.69
N ALA A 5 57.57 -23.06 -22.36
CA ALA A 5 57.23 -21.65 -22.29
C ALA A 5 55.84 -21.36 -22.90
N PHE A 6 55.50 -22.05 -24.00
CA PHE A 6 54.18 -21.90 -24.64
C PHE A 6 53.05 -22.45 -23.76
N ILE A 7 53.22 -23.61 -23.14
CA ILE A 7 52.25 -24.18 -22.19
C ILE A 7 52.14 -23.30 -20.94
N ALA A 8 53.24 -22.73 -20.45
CA ALA A 8 53.21 -21.81 -19.31
C ALA A 8 52.48 -20.50 -19.64
N ILE A 9 52.66 -19.95 -20.85
CA ILE A 9 51.93 -18.77 -21.32
C ILE A 9 50.45 -19.09 -21.48
N ILE A 10 50.09 -20.24 -22.06
CA ILE A 10 48.69 -20.67 -22.17
C ILE A 10 48.09 -20.88 -20.77
N ALA A 11 48.78 -21.58 -19.87
CA ALA A 11 48.31 -21.78 -18.50
C ALA A 11 48.16 -20.46 -17.73
N LEU A 12 49.04 -19.48 -17.98
CA LEU A 12 48.94 -18.15 -17.37
C LEU A 12 47.77 -17.36 -17.96
N LEU A 13 47.56 -17.39 -19.28
CA LEU A 13 46.38 -16.79 -19.91
C LEU A 13 45.07 -17.43 -19.44
N TYR A 14 45.03 -18.76 -19.34
CA TYR A 14 43.88 -19.49 -18.80
C TYR A 14 43.68 -19.22 -17.30
N GLY A 15 44.75 -19.07 -16.52
CA GLY A 15 44.67 -18.84 -15.08
C GLY A 15 44.35 -17.40 -14.68
N THR A 16 44.64 -16.40 -15.52
CA THR A 16 44.48 -14.98 -15.15
C THR A 16 43.55 -14.19 -16.07
N VAL A 17 43.58 -14.42 -17.37
CA VAL A 17 42.79 -13.65 -18.34
C VAL A 17 41.38 -14.23 -18.46
N LEU A 18 41.25 -15.56 -18.54
CA LEU A 18 39.95 -16.20 -18.72
C LEU A 18 38.95 -15.93 -17.57
N PRO A 19 39.32 -16.03 -16.27
CA PRO A 19 38.42 -15.63 -15.19
C PRO A 19 37.94 -14.19 -15.32
N ALA A 20 38.84 -13.25 -15.63
CA ALA A 20 38.49 -11.83 -15.76
C ALA A 20 37.54 -11.57 -16.93
N VAL A 21 37.70 -12.27 -18.05
CA VAL A 21 36.77 -12.17 -19.20
C VAL A 21 35.40 -12.75 -18.85
N ILE A 22 35.35 -13.88 -18.15
CA ILE A 22 34.08 -14.50 -17.73
C ILE A 22 33.38 -13.61 -16.68
N ASP A 23 34.13 -13.11 -15.70
CA ASP A 23 33.63 -12.21 -14.67
C ASP A 23 33.05 -10.93 -15.28
N ASN A 24 33.74 -10.33 -16.27
CA ASN A 24 33.22 -9.19 -17.01
C ASN A 24 31.99 -9.56 -17.84
N ALA A 25 31.97 -10.71 -18.52
CA ALA A 25 30.80 -11.15 -19.29
C ALA A 25 29.57 -11.40 -18.42
N VAL A 26 29.76 -11.92 -17.20
CA VAL A 26 28.68 -12.07 -16.22
C VAL A 26 28.21 -10.70 -15.73
N LYS A 27 29.13 -9.79 -15.40
CA LYS A 27 28.80 -8.42 -14.97
C LYS A 27 28.03 -7.64 -16.04
N ASP A 28 28.52 -7.68 -17.28
CA ASP A 28 27.88 -7.04 -18.43
C ASP A 28 26.50 -7.66 -18.73
N GLY A 29 26.31 -8.95 -18.40
CA GLY A 29 25.04 -9.65 -18.62
C GLY A 29 24.00 -9.48 -17.52
N VAL A 30 24.38 -8.98 -16.34
CA VAL A 30 23.42 -8.76 -15.23
C VAL A 30 23.09 -7.29 -15.01
N ALA A 31 23.97 -6.37 -15.37
CA ALA A 31 23.75 -4.94 -15.21
C ALA A 31 22.87 -4.38 -16.34
N THR A 32 21.98 -3.45 -16.00
CA THR A 32 21.09 -2.79 -16.97
C THR A 32 21.72 -1.47 -17.43
N CYS A 33 22.59 -1.51 -18.43
CA CYS A 33 23.46 -0.38 -18.80
C CYS A 33 23.06 0.34 -20.09
N SER A 34 22.16 -0.23 -20.88
CA SER A 34 21.85 0.25 -22.21
C SER A 34 20.35 0.35 -22.47
N THR A 35 19.99 1.12 -23.50
CA THR A 35 18.58 1.27 -23.90
C THR A 35 17.95 -0.07 -24.28
N SER A 36 18.70 -0.99 -24.89
CA SER A 36 18.16 -2.32 -25.20
C SER A 36 17.80 -3.09 -23.94
N ASP A 37 18.57 -2.95 -22.86
CA ASP A 37 18.35 -3.71 -21.62
C ASP A 37 17.05 -3.24 -20.92
N ILE A 38 16.75 -1.94 -20.96
CA ILE A 38 15.51 -1.39 -20.37
C ILE A 38 14.27 -1.58 -21.26
N GLU A 39 14.46 -1.91 -22.54
CA GLU A 39 13.40 -2.21 -23.49
C GLU A 39 13.02 -3.70 -23.52
N GLU A 40 13.75 -4.56 -22.79
CA GLU A 40 13.42 -5.98 -22.69
C GLU A 40 12.09 -6.20 -21.96
N ASP A 41 11.27 -7.13 -22.47
CA ASP A 41 9.98 -7.48 -21.86
C ASP A 41 10.14 -7.95 -20.41
N SER A 42 11.21 -8.71 -20.12
CA SER A 42 11.57 -9.18 -18.77
C SER A 42 11.99 -8.05 -17.83
N TYR A 43 12.47 -6.91 -18.36
CA TYR A 43 12.75 -5.73 -17.56
C TYR A 43 11.48 -4.92 -17.29
N LEU A 44 10.64 -4.73 -18.32
CA LEU A 44 9.42 -3.93 -18.26
C LEU A 44 8.31 -4.61 -17.44
N ASP A 45 8.19 -5.93 -17.53
CA ASP A 45 7.36 -6.78 -16.66
C ASP A 45 8.07 -8.09 -16.33
N PRO A 46 8.85 -8.15 -15.23
CA PRO A 46 9.61 -9.36 -14.86
C PRO A 46 8.72 -10.55 -14.52
N TYR A 47 7.41 -10.32 -14.33
CA TYR A 47 6.43 -11.34 -13.98
C TYR A 47 5.48 -11.64 -15.15
N ALA A 48 5.82 -11.21 -16.38
CA ALA A 48 5.09 -11.48 -17.61
C ALA A 48 5.13 -12.98 -18.01
N ASP A 49 4.55 -13.31 -19.18
CA ASP A 49 4.63 -14.65 -19.80
C ASP A 49 5.75 -14.72 -20.85
N CYS A 50 6.91 -14.11 -20.58
CA CYS A 50 8.07 -14.15 -21.45
C CYS A 50 9.07 -15.27 -21.05
N ASP A 51 9.97 -15.65 -21.95
CA ASP A 51 10.92 -16.75 -21.71
C ASP A 51 11.85 -16.50 -20.50
N ASP A 52 12.26 -15.25 -20.30
CA ASP A 52 13.14 -14.82 -19.19
C ASP A 52 12.36 -14.25 -17.99
N CYS A 53 11.03 -14.38 -17.98
CA CYS A 53 10.16 -13.90 -16.91
C CYS A 53 9.90 -14.99 -15.87
N THR A 54 9.73 -14.62 -14.61
CA THR A 54 9.43 -15.56 -13.51
C THR A 54 8.08 -15.23 -12.88
N PRO A 55 7.02 -16.02 -13.10
CA PRO A 55 5.71 -15.72 -12.52
C PRO A 55 5.74 -15.59 -10.98
N TYR A 56 5.12 -14.53 -10.46
CA TYR A 56 5.02 -14.26 -9.03
C TYR A 56 3.59 -14.51 -8.53
N TYR A 57 3.44 -15.25 -7.43
CA TYR A 57 2.14 -15.56 -6.83
C TYR A 57 2.09 -15.19 -5.35
N TYR A 58 0.95 -14.64 -4.93
CA TYR A 58 0.57 -14.47 -3.54
C TYR A 58 -0.43 -15.56 -3.14
N SER A 59 -0.18 -16.26 -2.04
CA SER A 59 -1.15 -17.18 -1.43
C SER A 59 -1.72 -16.55 -0.16
N LEU A 60 -2.98 -16.10 -0.23
CA LEU A 60 -3.67 -15.45 0.88
C LEU A 60 -4.38 -16.48 1.76
N HIS A 61 -4.11 -16.43 3.06
CA HIS A 61 -4.80 -17.21 4.09
C HIS A 61 -5.51 -16.24 5.03
N MET A 62 -6.85 -16.33 5.09
CA MET A 62 -7.67 -15.44 5.89
C MET A 62 -8.15 -16.13 7.17
N MET A 63 -8.18 -15.40 8.27
CA MET A 63 -8.71 -15.89 9.54
C MET A 63 -10.15 -15.40 9.71
N ASN A 64 -11.12 -16.22 9.34
CA ASN A 64 -12.54 -15.90 9.42
C ASN A 64 -13.03 -15.97 10.87
N ALA A 65 -13.51 -14.84 11.40
CA ALA A 65 -14.08 -14.77 12.73
C ALA A 65 -15.50 -15.36 12.77
N THR A 66 -15.69 -16.48 13.47
CA THR A 66 -16.95 -17.23 13.49
C THR A 66 -17.93 -16.76 14.57
N ASN A 67 -17.44 -16.04 15.58
CA ASN A 67 -18.23 -15.56 16.73
C ASN A 67 -18.10 -14.04 16.96
N ALA A 68 -17.81 -13.26 15.92
CA ALA A 68 -17.53 -11.82 16.03
C ALA A 68 -18.61 -11.03 16.79
N GLU A 69 -19.90 -11.30 16.56
CA GLU A 69 -20.99 -10.63 17.28
C GLU A 69 -20.99 -10.92 18.78
N ALA A 70 -20.86 -12.19 19.18
CA ALA A 70 -20.80 -12.58 20.59
C ALA A 70 -19.55 -12.01 21.27
N TYR A 71 -18.42 -11.98 20.56
CA TYR A 71 -17.18 -11.37 21.05
C TYR A 71 -17.34 -9.86 21.30
N LEU A 72 -17.92 -9.13 20.35
CA LEU A 72 -18.13 -7.69 20.46
C LEU A 72 -19.19 -7.31 21.52
N ALA A 73 -20.19 -8.16 21.73
CA ALA A 73 -21.18 -7.99 22.79
C ALA A 73 -20.61 -8.25 24.20
N GLY A 74 -19.43 -8.88 24.30
CA GLY A 74 -18.87 -9.36 25.56
C GLY A 74 -19.50 -10.66 26.08
N ASP A 75 -20.30 -11.34 25.24
CA ASP A 75 -20.90 -12.64 25.53
C ASP A 75 -19.88 -13.79 25.38
N ALA A 76 -18.81 -13.56 24.60
CA ALA A 76 -17.67 -14.47 24.45
C ALA A 76 -16.35 -13.76 24.78
N ASP A 77 -15.53 -14.35 25.65
CA ASP A 77 -14.25 -13.79 26.08
C ASP A 77 -13.12 -13.95 25.03
N THR A 78 -13.33 -14.79 24.01
CA THR A 78 -12.31 -15.15 23.02
C THR A 78 -12.91 -15.13 21.61
N LEU A 79 -12.18 -14.50 20.69
CA LEU A 79 -12.50 -14.53 19.27
C LEU A 79 -12.11 -15.89 18.69
N GLU A 80 -13.10 -16.60 18.16
CA GLU A 80 -12.90 -17.86 17.43
C GLU A 80 -12.64 -17.54 15.96
N VAL A 81 -11.57 -18.12 15.42
CA VAL A 81 -11.18 -17.94 14.01
C VAL A 81 -11.03 -19.28 13.30
N GLN A 82 -11.45 -19.31 12.05
CA GLN A 82 -11.25 -20.41 11.12
C GLN A 82 -10.38 -19.94 9.95
N GLU A 83 -9.25 -20.61 9.73
CA GLU A 83 -8.42 -20.35 8.55
C GLU A 83 -9.14 -20.75 7.26
N MET A 84 -9.13 -19.88 6.26
CA MET A 84 -9.67 -20.09 4.92
C MET A 84 -8.59 -19.76 3.89
N GLY A 85 -8.34 -20.67 2.95
CA GLY A 85 -7.33 -20.50 1.91
C GLY A 85 -6.55 -21.79 1.61
N PRO A 86 -5.52 -21.71 0.75
CA PRO A 86 -5.04 -20.49 0.10
C PRO A 86 -5.99 -19.95 -0.97
N TYR A 87 -6.09 -18.63 -1.07
CA TYR A 87 -6.60 -17.93 -2.26
C TYR A 87 -5.41 -17.33 -2.99
N THR A 88 -5.10 -17.86 -4.16
CA THR A 88 -3.88 -17.50 -4.88
C THR A 88 -4.15 -16.42 -5.91
N TYR A 89 -3.27 -15.42 -5.94
CA TYR A 89 -3.28 -14.33 -6.92
C TYR A 89 -1.95 -14.25 -7.63
N ARG A 90 -1.97 -14.23 -8.95
CA ARG A 90 -0.80 -13.95 -9.78
C ARG A 90 -0.55 -12.45 -9.84
N ARG A 91 0.67 -12.02 -9.56
CA ARG A 91 1.13 -10.63 -9.67
C ARG A 91 1.67 -10.37 -11.07
N ARG A 92 1.40 -9.16 -11.57
CA ARG A 92 2.09 -8.51 -12.69
C ARG A 92 2.68 -7.20 -12.18
N GLU A 93 3.78 -6.79 -12.77
CA GLU A 93 4.45 -5.53 -12.44
C GLU A 93 4.80 -4.83 -13.74
N VAL A 94 4.31 -3.62 -13.94
CA VAL A 94 4.52 -2.91 -15.21
C VAL A 94 5.30 -1.65 -14.92
N LYS A 95 6.47 -1.52 -15.54
CA LYS A 95 7.29 -0.31 -15.52
C LYS A 95 6.89 0.63 -16.66
N LEU A 96 6.78 1.90 -16.33
CA LEU A 96 6.39 3.01 -17.21
C LEU A 96 7.46 4.10 -17.15
N ASP A 97 7.54 4.90 -18.21
CA ASP A 97 8.44 6.05 -18.30
C ASP A 97 9.89 5.72 -17.90
N VAL A 98 10.40 4.57 -18.37
CA VAL A 98 11.75 4.10 -18.03
C VAL A 98 12.80 4.95 -18.74
N GLU A 99 13.75 5.50 -17.99
CA GLU A 99 14.84 6.33 -18.50
C GLU A 99 16.18 5.99 -17.85
N LEU A 100 17.24 5.91 -18.66
CA LEU A 100 18.61 5.83 -18.17
C LEU A 100 19.13 7.23 -17.83
N LEU A 101 19.75 7.34 -16.66
CA LEU A 101 20.34 8.56 -16.13
C LEU A 101 21.85 8.37 -15.94
N ASP A 102 22.57 9.49 -15.83
CA ASP A 102 24.01 9.52 -15.52
C ASP A 102 24.85 8.55 -16.38
N ASP A 103 24.68 8.63 -17.71
CA ASP A 103 25.37 7.77 -18.68
C ASP A 103 25.12 6.26 -18.46
N GLY A 104 23.94 5.90 -17.95
CA GLY A 104 23.52 4.50 -17.74
C GLY A 104 23.80 3.95 -16.34
N ASN A 105 24.36 4.75 -15.43
CA ASN A 105 24.67 4.34 -14.05
C ASN A 105 23.43 4.29 -13.14
N ARG A 106 22.35 4.93 -13.57
CA ARG A 106 21.07 4.95 -12.89
C ARG A 106 19.95 4.72 -13.87
N VAL A 107 18.85 4.17 -13.39
CA VAL A 107 17.59 4.05 -14.12
C VAL A 107 16.48 4.62 -13.28
N SER A 108 15.66 5.47 -13.89
CA SER A 108 14.44 6.00 -13.28
C SER A 108 13.23 5.46 -14.01
N TYR A 109 12.18 5.15 -13.27
CA TYR A 109 10.93 4.65 -13.82
C TYR A 109 9.78 4.87 -12.84
N LYS A 110 8.57 4.61 -13.33
CA LYS A 110 7.35 4.50 -12.54
C LYS A 110 6.85 3.07 -12.65
N GLN A 111 6.12 2.57 -11.65
CA GLN A 111 5.54 1.24 -11.77
C GLN A 111 4.16 1.15 -11.14
N TYR A 112 3.39 0.19 -11.63
CA TYR A 112 2.17 -0.27 -10.97
C TYR A 112 2.10 -1.79 -10.99
N THR A 113 1.41 -2.36 -10.01
CA THR A 113 1.14 -3.79 -9.94
C THR A 113 -0.33 -4.06 -10.18
N TYR A 114 -0.63 -5.26 -10.65
CA TYR A 114 -2.00 -5.78 -10.61
C TYR A 114 -1.99 -7.27 -10.37
N HIS A 115 -3.13 -7.78 -9.93
CA HIS A 115 -3.25 -9.13 -9.41
C HIS A 115 -4.48 -9.82 -9.98
N THR A 116 -4.31 -11.05 -10.46
CA THR A 116 -5.39 -11.88 -11.02
C THR A 116 -5.56 -13.14 -10.21
N PHE A 117 -6.80 -13.50 -9.87
CA PHE A 117 -7.10 -14.70 -9.11
C PHE A 117 -6.77 -15.97 -9.91
N GLU A 118 -6.11 -16.94 -9.27
CA GLU A 118 -5.66 -18.20 -9.84
C GLU A 118 -6.41 -19.37 -9.18
N PRO A 119 -7.56 -19.80 -9.75
CA PRO A 119 -8.40 -20.83 -9.14
C PRO A 119 -7.67 -22.19 -9.04
N ASP A 120 -6.86 -22.55 -10.03
CA ASP A 120 -6.15 -23.83 -10.08
C ASP A 120 -5.01 -23.95 -9.04
N MET A 121 -4.58 -22.82 -8.46
CA MET A 121 -3.58 -22.77 -7.38
C MET A 121 -4.20 -22.48 -6.01
N SER A 122 -5.51 -22.23 -5.96
CA SER A 122 -6.27 -21.97 -4.74
C SER A 122 -6.80 -23.28 -4.14
N CYS A 123 -7.36 -23.22 -2.93
CA CYS A 123 -8.00 -24.37 -2.30
C CYS A 123 -9.18 -24.92 -3.11
N ASP A 124 -9.44 -26.23 -2.98
CA ASP A 124 -10.53 -26.90 -3.69
C ASP A 124 -11.88 -26.23 -3.45
N GLY A 125 -12.49 -25.72 -4.53
CA GLY A 125 -13.80 -25.05 -4.49
C GLY A 125 -13.79 -23.60 -4.01
N CYS A 126 -12.61 -23.03 -3.76
CA CYS A 126 -12.45 -21.65 -3.33
C CYS A 126 -12.68 -20.66 -4.49
N SER A 127 -13.33 -19.55 -4.16
CA SER A 127 -13.62 -18.44 -5.08
C SER A 127 -13.15 -17.13 -4.46
N ASP A 128 -12.70 -16.18 -5.28
CA ASP A 128 -12.40 -14.82 -4.81
C ASP A 128 -13.67 -14.04 -4.39
N THR A 129 -14.85 -14.59 -4.65
CA THR A 129 -16.14 -14.11 -4.13
C THR A 129 -16.52 -14.67 -2.76
N ASP A 130 -15.76 -15.62 -2.21
CA ASP A 130 -16.03 -16.17 -0.88
C ASP A 130 -15.99 -15.07 0.17
N GLU A 131 -16.85 -15.13 1.18
CA GLU A 131 -16.97 -14.07 2.18
C GLU A 131 -16.26 -14.45 3.49
N VAL A 132 -15.48 -13.50 4.01
CA VAL A 132 -14.77 -13.63 5.28
C VAL A 132 -15.12 -12.45 6.17
N THR A 133 -15.41 -12.75 7.43
CA THR A 133 -15.54 -11.78 8.50
C THR A 133 -14.19 -11.58 9.18
N ALA A 134 -13.63 -10.37 9.10
CA ALA A 134 -12.33 -10.04 9.72
C ALA A 134 -12.32 -8.60 10.25
N LEU A 135 -11.28 -8.25 11.00
CA LEU A 135 -11.03 -6.88 11.44
C LEU A 135 -10.79 -5.98 10.23
N ASP A 136 -11.52 -4.87 10.14
CA ASP A 136 -11.37 -3.93 9.04
C ASP A 136 -10.23 -2.93 9.33
N ALA A 137 -9.03 -3.27 8.87
CA ALA A 137 -7.85 -2.41 9.02
C ALA A 137 -8.04 -1.03 8.36
N GLY A 138 -8.82 -0.96 7.28
CA GLY A 138 -9.18 0.28 6.62
C GLY A 138 -10.02 1.18 7.52
N TYR A 139 -11.07 0.63 8.13
CA TYR A 139 -11.86 1.31 9.16
C TYR A 139 -10.97 1.82 10.30
N MET A 140 -10.16 0.94 10.87
CA MET A 140 -9.27 1.27 12.00
C MET A 140 -8.29 2.40 11.63
N SER A 141 -7.73 2.38 10.41
CA SER A 141 -6.81 3.41 9.94
C SER A 141 -7.48 4.79 9.85
N VAL A 142 -8.68 4.86 9.25
CA VAL A 142 -9.44 6.12 9.14
C VAL A 142 -9.83 6.66 10.52
N ILE A 143 -10.36 5.80 11.38
CA ILE A 143 -10.80 6.19 12.72
C ILE A 143 -9.60 6.58 13.60
N ALA A 144 -8.48 5.86 13.52
CA ALA A 144 -7.25 6.22 14.23
C ALA A 144 -6.75 7.60 13.79
N GLY A 145 -6.62 7.84 12.47
CA GLY A 145 -6.20 9.12 11.91
C GLY A 145 -7.17 10.28 12.22
N ALA A 146 -8.44 9.97 12.47
CA ALA A 146 -9.40 10.95 12.95
C ALA A 146 -9.23 11.31 14.44
N GLY A 147 -8.55 10.48 15.22
CA GLY A 147 -8.45 10.59 16.68
C GLY A 147 -9.54 9.82 17.44
N GLY A 148 -10.13 8.80 16.81
CA GLY A 148 -11.26 8.03 17.30
C GLY A 148 -12.60 8.45 16.68
N GLU A 149 -13.62 7.62 16.88
CA GLU A 149 -14.97 7.80 16.29
C GLU A 149 -15.61 9.13 16.72
N MET A 150 -15.45 9.50 17.99
CA MET A 150 -15.95 10.79 18.51
C MET A 150 -15.35 11.97 17.74
N ALA A 151 -14.03 11.97 17.54
CA ALA A 151 -13.35 13.05 16.83
C ALA A 151 -13.72 13.06 15.34
N PHE A 152 -13.87 11.88 14.73
CA PHE A 152 -14.38 11.72 13.37
C PHE A 152 -15.77 12.37 13.22
N LEU A 153 -16.73 11.99 14.06
CA LEU A 153 -18.10 12.49 13.97
C LEU A 153 -18.22 13.98 14.31
N VAL A 154 -17.40 14.51 15.21
CA VAL A 154 -17.35 15.96 15.48
C VAL A 154 -16.88 16.72 14.24
N ARG A 155 -15.86 16.21 13.54
CA ARG A 155 -15.41 16.81 12.27
C ARG A 155 -16.51 16.72 11.20
N LEU A 156 -17.20 15.59 11.11
CA LEU A 156 -18.34 15.43 10.21
C LEU A 156 -19.44 16.45 10.51
N ALA A 157 -19.82 16.61 11.78
CA ALA A 157 -20.83 17.57 12.21
C ALA A 157 -20.43 19.01 11.84
N LEU A 158 -19.22 19.42 12.20
CA LEU A 158 -18.68 20.76 11.88
C LEU A 158 -18.48 20.99 10.37
N GLY A 159 -18.31 19.92 9.59
CA GLY A 159 -18.26 20.01 8.13
C GLY A 159 -19.63 20.08 7.45
N SER A 160 -20.72 19.74 8.16
CA SER A 160 -22.06 19.57 7.60
C SER A 160 -23.12 20.36 8.36
N PHE A 161 -24.00 19.69 9.10
CA PHE A 161 -25.18 20.26 9.74
C PHE A 161 -24.84 21.25 10.88
N ALA A 162 -23.60 21.23 11.39
CA ALA A 162 -23.12 22.10 12.46
C ALA A 162 -22.01 23.07 11.99
N LYS A 163 -21.93 23.41 10.68
CA LYS A 163 -20.89 24.28 10.10
C LYS A 163 -20.74 25.67 10.74
N GLY A 164 -21.78 26.19 11.37
CA GLY A 164 -21.76 27.47 12.11
C GLY A 164 -21.58 27.34 13.62
N SER A 165 -21.50 26.13 14.14
CA SER A 165 -21.43 25.85 15.58
C SER A 165 -19.98 25.87 16.08
N ASN A 166 -19.81 26.04 17.39
CA ASN A 166 -18.51 25.80 18.03
C ASN A 166 -18.31 24.30 18.34
N THR A 167 -17.06 23.89 18.57
CA THR A 167 -16.69 22.50 18.83
C THR A 167 -17.42 21.90 20.03
N SER A 168 -17.66 22.67 21.09
CA SER A 168 -18.36 22.17 22.28
C SER A 168 -19.82 21.81 21.99
N ALA A 169 -20.51 22.61 21.18
CA ALA A 169 -21.88 22.30 20.77
C ALA A 169 -21.93 21.04 19.87
N ALA A 170 -21.00 20.92 18.92
CA ALA A 170 -20.89 19.71 18.09
C ALA A 170 -20.59 18.47 18.95
N LEU A 171 -19.66 18.58 19.91
CA LEU A 171 -19.35 17.51 20.87
C LEU A 171 -20.59 17.05 21.64
N SER A 172 -21.45 17.96 22.09
CA SER A 172 -22.69 17.59 22.78
C SER A 172 -23.64 16.80 21.89
N ILE A 173 -23.85 17.22 20.64
CA ILE A 173 -24.72 16.50 19.68
C ILE A 173 -24.19 15.09 19.44
N VAL A 174 -22.87 14.96 19.22
CA VAL A 174 -22.24 13.66 18.93
C VAL A 174 -22.18 12.79 20.18
N ALA A 175 -22.02 13.34 21.38
CA ALA A 175 -22.07 12.55 22.62
C ALA A 175 -23.44 11.89 22.83
N GLU A 176 -24.52 12.57 22.41
CA GLU A 176 -25.89 12.04 22.51
C GLU A 176 -26.23 11.05 21.38
N ASN A 177 -25.80 11.34 20.14
CA ASN A 177 -26.24 10.61 18.95
C ASN A 177 -25.15 9.71 18.33
N GLY A 178 -23.94 9.73 18.88
CA GLY A 178 -22.73 9.13 18.31
C GLY A 178 -22.87 7.66 17.90
N PRO A 179 -23.43 6.77 18.75
CA PRO A 179 -23.65 5.38 18.37
C PRO A 179 -24.53 5.22 17.13
N GLN A 180 -25.64 5.95 17.04
CA GLN A 180 -26.54 5.90 15.88
C GLN A 180 -25.85 6.46 14.64
N MET A 181 -25.15 7.58 14.78
CA MET A 181 -24.38 8.22 13.69
C MET A 181 -23.29 7.29 13.15
N MET A 182 -22.50 6.65 14.02
CA MET A 182 -21.45 5.72 13.57
C MET A 182 -22.04 4.50 12.88
N ARG A 183 -23.12 3.91 13.42
CA ARG A 183 -23.80 2.78 12.76
C ARG A 183 -24.29 3.18 11.37
N TRP A 184 -24.83 4.38 11.22
CA TRP A 184 -25.28 4.91 9.93
C TRP A 184 -24.11 5.09 8.93
N VAL A 185 -22.99 5.68 9.38
CA VAL A 185 -21.78 5.80 8.56
C VAL A 185 -21.21 4.42 8.18
N ASN A 186 -21.23 3.47 9.10
CA ASN A 186 -20.75 2.11 8.85
C ASN A 186 -21.65 1.37 7.85
N GLY A 187 -22.97 1.58 7.89
CA GLY A 187 -23.89 1.07 6.89
C GLY A 187 -23.56 1.58 5.48
N LEU A 188 -23.19 2.86 5.35
CA LEU A 188 -22.69 3.41 4.08
C LEU A 188 -21.38 2.76 3.64
N ASN A 189 -20.46 2.51 4.57
CA ASN A 189 -19.13 1.94 4.29
C ASN A 189 -19.09 0.41 4.18
N SER A 190 -20.22 -0.26 4.45
CA SER A 190 -20.29 -1.72 4.61
C SER A 190 -19.97 -2.48 3.32
N MET A 191 -20.25 -1.88 2.15
CA MET A 191 -20.36 -2.57 0.85
C MET A 191 -21.45 -3.67 0.84
N ASP A 192 -22.35 -3.68 1.82
CA ASP A 192 -23.54 -4.53 1.87
C ASP A 192 -24.72 -3.75 1.23
N PRO A 193 -25.28 -4.21 0.10
CA PRO A 193 -26.35 -3.47 -0.57
C PRO A 193 -27.59 -3.22 0.29
N GLU A 194 -27.99 -4.16 1.16
CA GLU A 194 -29.16 -4.00 2.04
C GLU A 194 -28.92 -2.93 3.10
N ALA A 195 -27.74 -2.94 3.72
CA ALA A 195 -27.34 -1.91 4.67
C ALA A 195 -27.22 -0.55 3.99
N MET A 196 -26.56 -0.47 2.82
CA MET A 196 -26.41 0.75 2.04
C MET A 196 -27.77 1.34 1.63
N ARG A 197 -28.72 0.50 1.23
CA ARG A 197 -30.09 0.93 0.90
C ARG A 197 -30.82 1.48 2.12
N THR A 198 -30.69 0.83 3.27
CA THR A 198 -31.35 1.25 4.52
C THR A 198 -30.90 2.65 4.93
N VAL A 199 -29.59 2.93 4.92
CA VAL A 199 -29.02 4.22 5.35
C VAL A 199 -29.18 5.36 4.35
N THR A 200 -29.53 5.05 3.10
CA THR A 200 -29.76 6.06 2.04
C THR A 200 -31.23 6.31 1.74
N ASN A 201 -32.13 5.48 2.28
CA ASN A 201 -33.57 5.58 2.03
C ASN A 201 -34.11 6.99 2.35
N ASN A 202 -35.14 7.42 1.62
CA ASN A 202 -35.79 8.72 1.79
C ASN A 202 -34.85 9.94 1.74
N SER A 203 -33.76 9.88 0.96
CA SER A 203 -32.76 10.96 0.88
C SER A 203 -32.09 11.24 2.24
N ALA A 204 -31.92 10.22 3.07
CA ALA A 204 -31.38 10.36 4.42
C ALA A 204 -29.98 11.00 4.45
N VAL A 205 -29.12 10.73 3.46
CA VAL A 205 -27.78 11.34 3.37
C VAL A 205 -27.85 12.86 3.29
N LEU A 206 -28.61 13.38 2.32
CA LEU A 206 -28.76 14.82 2.14
C LEU A 206 -29.46 15.47 3.34
N THR A 207 -30.47 14.78 3.89
CA THR A 207 -31.21 15.28 5.06
C THR A 207 -30.31 15.31 6.29
N PHE A 208 -29.53 14.27 6.56
CA PHE A 208 -28.57 14.21 7.66
C PHE A 208 -27.51 15.31 7.54
N LEU A 209 -26.94 15.52 6.36
CA LEU A 209 -25.95 16.58 6.14
C LEU A 209 -26.53 17.98 6.33
N ALA A 210 -27.83 18.16 6.11
CA ALA A 210 -28.51 19.44 6.26
C ALA A 210 -29.02 19.70 7.69
N THR A 211 -29.64 18.69 8.32
CA THR A 211 -30.40 18.85 9.56
C THR A 211 -29.83 18.07 10.74
N GLY A 212 -28.88 17.16 10.51
CA GLY A 212 -28.21 16.39 11.56
C GLY A 212 -28.91 15.09 11.95
N PRO A 213 -28.65 14.58 13.17
CA PRO A 213 -28.96 13.20 13.56
C PRO A 213 -30.46 12.86 13.61
N ASP A 214 -31.35 13.84 13.73
CA ASP A 214 -32.81 13.61 13.68
C ASP A 214 -33.24 12.92 12.38
N ALA A 215 -32.49 13.12 11.28
CA ALA A 215 -32.75 12.48 9.99
C ALA A 215 -32.59 10.95 10.01
N ILE A 216 -31.86 10.41 10.99
CA ILE A 216 -31.51 8.99 11.10
C ILE A 216 -31.95 8.38 12.44
N ALA A 217 -32.63 9.14 13.29
CA ALA A 217 -32.96 8.74 14.66
C ALA A 217 -33.87 7.49 14.71
N ASP A 218 -34.83 7.40 13.79
CA ASP A 218 -35.82 6.32 13.73
C ASP A 218 -35.37 5.12 12.86
N MET A 219 -34.14 5.13 12.35
CA MET A 219 -33.63 4.04 11.52
C MET A 219 -33.27 2.82 12.38
N ASP A 220 -33.72 1.64 11.96
CA ASP A 220 -33.27 0.37 12.50
C ASP A 220 -31.90 0.02 11.90
N LEU A 221 -30.85 0.31 12.65
CA LEU A 221 -29.46 0.02 12.27
C LEU A 221 -28.91 -1.18 13.05
N THR A 222 -29.78 -2.09 13.49
CA THR A 222 -29.38 -3.34 14.13
C THR A 222 -28.78 -4.32 13.11
N GLY A 223 -27.90 -5.21 13.58
CA GLY A 223 -27.22 -6.18 12.72
C GLY A 223 -25.75 -5.86 12.43
N PHE A 224 -25.08 -6.84 11.83
CA PHE A 224 -23.62 -6.91 11.73
C PHE A 224 -23.01 -5.87 10.79
N ALA A 225 -23.68 -5.56 9.67
CA ALA A 225 -23.18 -4.64 8.64
C ALA A 225 -22.92 -3.20 9.15
N TYR A 226 -23.50 -2.83 10.30
CA TYR A 226 -23.38 -1.49 10.89
C TYR A 226 -22.28 -1.38 11.95
N ASN A 227 -21.52 -2.45 12.20
CA ASN A 227 -20.54 -2.50 13.28
C ASN A 227 -19.27 -1.70 12.97
N GLY A 228 -18.71 -1.85 11.76
CA GLY A 228 -17.50 -1.18 11.30
C GLY A 228 -16.19 -1.84 11.70
N LEU A 229 -16.03 -2.28 12.96
CA LEU A 229 -14.77 -2.86 13.46
C LEU A 229 -14.46 -4.22 12.83
N PHE A 230 -15.46 -5.10 12.82
CA PHE A 230 -15.43 -6.28 11.96
C PHE A 230 -16.31 -6.02 10.74
N ALA A 231 -15.81 -6.41 9.58
CA ALA A 231 -16.55 -6.36 8.32
C ALA A 231 -16.61 -7.74 7.71
N LYS A 232 -17.74 -8.04 7.06
CA LYS A 232 -17.86 -9.18 6.16
C LYS A 232 -17.58 -8.66 4.75
N ARG A 233 -16.57 -9.22 4.08
CA ARG A 233 -16.20 -8.83 2.72
C ARG A 233 -15.81 -10.06 1.92
N THR A 234 -15.89 -9.94 0.60
CA THR A 234 -15.37 -10.97 -0.30
C THR A 234 -13.85 -11.07 -0.20
N ILE A 235 -13.28 -12.22 -0.54
CA ILE A 235 -11.83 -12.42 -0.62
C ILE A 235 -11.18 -11.42 -1.58
N SER A 236 -11.81 -11.10 -2.72
CA SER A 236 -11.33 -10.11 -3.67
C SER A 236 -11.23 -8.72 -3.04
N GLN A 237 -12.21 -8.30 -2.24
CA GLN A 237 -12.16 -7.03 -1.51
C GLN A 237 -11.06 -7.02 -0.42
N TRP A 238 -10.84 -8.14 0.26
CA TRP A 238 -9.73 -8.25 1.23
C TRP A 238 -8.36 -8.27 0.55
N ALA A 239 -8.23 -8.96 -0.57
CA ALA A 239 -6.97 -9.13 -1.30
C ALA A 239 -6.61 -7.86 -2.08
N LEU A 240 -7.56 -7.33 -2.85
CA LEU A 240 -7.33 -6.25 -3.82
C LEU A 240 -7.67 -4.86 -3.28
N GLY A 241 -8.42 -4.80 -2.18
CA GLY A 241 -8.93 -3.56 -1.61
C GLY A 241 -10.35 -3.24 -2.05
N TYR A 242 -10.89 -2.16 -1.54
CA TYR A 242 -12.29 -1.79 -1.76
C TYR A 242 -12.51 -0.26 -1.62
N PRO A 243 -13.53 0.31 -2.28
CA PRO A 243 -13.88 1.71 -2.12
C PRO A 243 -14.57 1.97 -0.77
N SER A 244 -14.13 3.00 -0.06
CA SER A 244 -14.62 3.39 1.25
C SER A 244 -15.21 4.80 1.24
N LEU A 245 -16.52 4.87 1.50
CA LEU A 245 -17.21 6.15 1.74
C LEU A 245 -16.78 6.78 3.06
N LEU A 246 -16.40 5.99 4.07
CA LEU A 246 -15.89 6.50 5.34
C LEU A 246 -14.58 7.28 5.15
N ALA A 247 -13.61 6.67 4.46
CA ALA A 247 -12.33 7.30 4.16
C ALA A 247 -12.51 8.52 3.24
N GLY A 248 -13.35 8.38 2.21
CA GLY A 248 -13.60 9.45 1.24
C GLY A 248 -14.35 10.64 1.84
N LEU A 249 -15.26 10.44 2.79
CA LEU A 249 -15.93 11.52 3.53
C LEU A 249 -14.92 12.40 4.29
N GLY A 250 -13.93 11.76 4.93
CA GLY A 250 -12.89 12.47 5.67
C GLY A 250 -11.96 13.27 4.74
N LEU A 251 -11.47 12.63 3.67
CA LEU A 251 -10.47 13.21 2.77
C LEU A 251 -11.07 14.20 1.76
N GLY A 252 -12.18 13.85 1.11
CA GLY A 252 -12.82 14.69 0.10
C GLY A 252 -13.39 15.98 0.68
N SER A 253 -14.10 15.88 1.82
CA SER A 253 -14.65 17.05 2.50
C SER A 253 -13.55 17.98 3.03
N ASN A 254 -12.48 17.43 3.60
CA ASN A 254 -11.32 18.23 4.02
C ASN A 254 -10.70 18.98 2.84
N TYR A 255 -10.50 18.29 1.71
CA TYR A 255 -9.93 18.89 0.52
C TYR A 255 -10.76 20.06 0.00
N LEU A 256 -12.05 19.87 -0.22
CA LEU A 256 -12.90 20.93 -0.78
C LEU A 256 -13.10 22.12 0.15
N ASN A 257 -13.16 21.89 1.46
CA ASN A 257 -13.47 22.97 2.41
C ASN A 257 -12.22 23.71 2.92
N LEU A 258 -11.05 23.07 2.94
CA LEU A 258 -9.83 23.66 3.53
C LEU A 258 -8.67 23.79 2.53
N CYS A 259 -8.56 22.88 1.55
CA CYS A 259 -7.41 22.83 0.65
C CYS A 259 -7.66 23.59 -0.65
N ALA A 260 -8.76 23.29 -1.35
CA ALA A 260 -9.08 23.78 -2.69
C ALA A 260 -9.91 25.07 -2.72
N VAL A 261 -9.92 25.83 -1.62
CA VAL A 261 -10.55 27.15 -1.53
C VAL A 261 -9.53 28.26 -1.79
N ASP A 262 -9.99 29.44 -2.21
CA ASP A 262 -9.12 30.61 -2.41
C ASP A 262 -8.38 30.96 -1.11
N GLY A 263 -7.05 31.08 -1.16
CA GLY A 263 -6.20 31.27 0.02
C GLY A 263 -6.14 30.05 0.97
N GLY A 264 -6.64 28.91 0.52
CA GLY A 264 -6.65 27.65 1.26
C GLY A 264 -5.28 27.01 1.41
N LEU A 265 -5.27 25.80 1.97
CA LEU A 265 -4.03 25.09 2.26
C LEU A 265 -3.23 24.76 1.01
N ASN A 266 -3.83 24.55 -0.17
CA ASN A 266 -3.08 24.25 -1.39
C ASN A 266 -2.10 25.38 -1.76
N GLU A 267 -2.53 26.64 -1.67
CA GLU A 267 -1.67 27.79 -1.93
C GLU A 267 -0.54 27.91 -0.90
N GLN A 268 -0.86 27.67 0.37
CA GLN A 268 0.12 27.69 1.46
C GLN A 268 1.15 26.56 1.32
N CYS A 269 0.71 25.37 0.95
CA CYS A 269 1.56 24.22 0.69
C CYS A 269 2.47 24.45 -0.52
N ALA A 270 1.95 25.03 -1.60
CA ALA A 270 2.76 25.41 -2.76
C ALA A 270 3.85 26.43 -2.39
N ALA A 271 3.54 27.41 -1.54
CA ALA A 271 4.53 28.37 -1.04
C ALA A 271 5.62 27.71 -0.15
N CYS A 272 5.29 26.57 0.47
CA CYS A 272 6.19 25.81 1.33
C CYS A 272 6.93 24.65 0.64
N ALA A 273 6.71 24.42 -0.65
CA ALA A 273 7.19 23.23 -1.37
C ALA A 273 8.70 22.97 -1.24
N THR A 274 9.51 24.02 -1.11
CA THR A 274 10.99 23.93 -0.98
C THR A 274 11.51 24.52 0.32
N SER A 275 10.64 24.79 1.29
CA SER A 275 11.01 25.47 2.54
C SER A 275 10.92 24.53 3.73
N THR A 276 11.92 24.59 4.60
CA THR A 276 11.98 23.89 5.88
C THR A 276 11.84 24.84 7.07
N SER A 277 11.24 26.02 6.87
CA SER A 277 10.95 26.95 7.96
C SER A 277 9.98 26.33 8.97
N ALA A 278 9.97 26.83 10.21
CA ALA A 278 9.09 26.33 11.27
C ALA A 278 7.61 26.41 10.86
N GLU A 279 7.22 27.46 10.14
CA GLU A 279 5.87 27.64 9.61
C GLU A 279 5.51 26.57 8.58
N CYS A 280 6.42 26.28 7.65
CA CYS A 280 6.19 25.24 6.63
C CYS A 280 6.19 23.83 7.21
N LEU A 281 7.05 23.56 8.20
CA LEU A 281 7.05 22.28 8.93
C LEU A 281 5.74 22.07 9.70
N ALA A 282 5.14 23.14 10.25
CA ALA A 282 3.85 23.06 10.94
C ALA A 282 2.68 22.73 10.00
N LEU A 283 2.79 23.07 8.71
CA LEU A 283 1.77 22.79 7.69
C LEU A 283 1.93 21.44 7.00
N TYR A 284 3.10 20.80 7.13
CA TYR A 284 3.47 19.60 6.37
C TYR A 284 2.41 18.48 6.43
N GLY A 285 1.92 18.14 7.62
CA GLY A 285 0.89 17.12 7.79
C GLY A 285 -0.44 17.47 7.10
N GLU A 286 -0.85 18.74 7.10
CA GLU A 286 -2.06 19.19 6.40
C GLU A 286 -1.85 19.21 4.89
N CYS A 287 -0.64 19.55 4.41
CA CYS A 287 -0.29 19.45 3.00
C CYS A 287 -0.39 18.02 2.48
N ASN A 288 0.09 17.03 3.25
CA ASN A 288 -0.05 15.62 2.89
C ASN A 288 -1.53 15.20 2.83
N LYS A 289 -2.36 15.64 3.78
CA LYS A 289 -3.81 15.38 3.74
C LYS A 289 -4.48 16.02 2.53
N CYS A 290 -4.11 17.25 2.17
CA CYS A 290 -4.60 17.93 0.98
C CYS A 290 -4.22 17.16 -0.30
N ALA A 291 -2.99 16.65 -0.40
CA ALA A 291 -2.55 15.83 -1.53
C ALA A 291 -3.34 14.51 -1.62
N SER A 292 -3.56 13.83 -0.49
CA SER A 292 -4.40 12.63 -0.43
C SER A 292 -5.85 12.92 -0.82
N GLY A 293 -6.42 14.02 -0.31
CA GLY A 293 -7.78 14.44 -0.64
C GLY A 293 -7.95 14.82 -2.11
N ALA A 294 -6.98 15.52 -2.71
CA ALA A 294 -6.95 15.79 -4.15
C ALA A 294 -6.96 14.50 -4.97
N SER A 295 -6.16 13.51 -4.56
CA SER A 295 -6.07 12.22 -5.22
C SER A 295 -7.39 11.44 -5.15
N VAL A 296 -8.04 11.43 -3.98
CA VAL A 296 -9.36 10.82 -3.79
C VAL A 296 -10.42 11.48 -4.67
N VAL A 297 -10.44 12.81 -4.75
CA VAL A 297 -11.38 13.53 -5.62
C VAL A 297 -11.14 13.19 -7.10
N ALA A 298 -9.87 13.09 -7.52
CA ALA A 298 -9.50 12.81 -8.90
C ALA A 298 -9.93 11.41 -9.37
N ILE A 299 -9.94 10.42 -8.48
CA ILE A 299 -10.29 9.02 -8.82
C ILE A 299 -11.71 8.63 -8.39
N ASN A 300 -12.49 9.57 -7.84
CA ASN A 300 -13.80 9.26 -7.28
C ASN A 300 -14.77 8.65 -8.29
N GLU A 301 -14.72 9.05 -9.56
CA GLU A 301 -15.59 8.48 -10.60
C GLU A 301 -15.41 6.96 -10.71
N GLU A 302 -14.17 6.49 -10.69
CA GLU A 302 -13.83 5.06 -10.75
C GLU A 302 -14.26 4.33 -9.47
N THR A 303 -13.91 4.86 -8.30
CA THR A 303 -14.24 4.20 -7.03
C THR A 303 -15.75 4.19 -6.76
N CYS A 304 -16.45 5.26 -7.12
CA CYS A 304 -17.90 5.36 -7.02
C CYS A 304 -18.59 4.36 -7.97
N ALA A 305 -18.06 4.16 -9.18
CA ALA A 305 -18.59 3.18 -10.13
C ALA A 305 -18.55 1.74 -9.57
N ILE A 306 -17.54 1.38 -8.77
CA ILE A 306 -17.46 0.08 -8.10
C ILE A 306 -18.58 -0.08 -7.06
N ILE A 307 -18.84 0.97 -6.27
CA ILE A 307 -19.96 0.97 -5.29
C ILE A 307 -21.29 0.86 -6.04
N GLU A 308 -21.49 1.66 -7.10
CA GLU A 308 -22.69 1.63 -7.93
C GLU A 308 -22.91 0.24 -8.55
N ALA A 309 -21.88 -0.39 -9.10
CA ALA A 309 -21.97 -1.74 -9.65
C ALA A 309 -22.33 -2.79 -8.59
N THR A 310 -21.75 -2.69 -7.39
CA THR A 310 -22.07 -3.56 -6.25
C THR A 310 -23.54 -3.43 -5.85
N TYR A 311 -24.04 -2.19 -5.78
CA TYR A 311 -25.44 -1.91 -5.48
C TYR A 311 -26.37 -2.39 -6.60
N ALA A 312 -25.99 -2.15 -7.86
CA ALA A 312 -26.76 -2.54 -9.04
C ALA A 312 -26.95 -4.06 -9.15
N ALA A 313 -25.99 -4.85 -8.69
CA ALA A 313 -26.10 -6.30 -8.65
C ALA A 313 -27.28 -6.78 -7.77
N ALA A 314 -27.66 -6.01 -6.74
CA ALA A 314 -28.77 -6.35 -5.85
C ALA A 314 -30.10 -5.67 -6.23
N TYR A 315 -30.07 -4.42 -6.69
CA TYR A 315 -31.28 -3.60 -6.87
C TYR A 315 -31.49 -3.05 -8.29
N GLY A 316 -30.58 -3.35 -9.22
CA GLY A 316 -30.64 -2.88 -10.60
C GLY A 316 -30.02 -1.50 -10.81
N ALA A 317 -29.72 -1.18 -12.08
CA ALA A 317 -28.93 -0.02 -12.46
C ALA A 317 -29.60 1.33 -12.19
N GLU A 318 -30.93 1.43 -12.32
CA GLU A 318 -31.64 2.70 -12.13
C GLU A 318 -31.61 3.17 -10.66
N GLU A 319 -31.88 2.25 -9.72
CA GLU A 319 -31.79 2.55 -8.29
C GLU A 319 -30.34 2.81 -7.86
N ALA A 320 -29.38 2.06 -8.42
CA ALA A 320 -27.95 2.25 -8.18
C ALA A 320 -27.45 3.65 -8.61
N ALA A 321 -27.85 4.11 -9.80
CA ALA A 321 -27.50 5.45 -10.27
C ALA A 321 -28.05 6.55 -9.35
N SER A 322 -29.28 6.37 -8.83
CA SER A 322 -29.86 7.29 -7.84
C SER A 322 -29.11 7.24 -6.50
N PHE A 323 -28.71 6.05 -6.05
CA PHE A 323 -27.88 5.88 -4.86
C PHE A 323 -26.53 6.59 -5.02
N ALA A 324 -25.82 6.33 -6.10
CA ALA A 324 -24.52 6.94 -6.39
C ALA A 324 -24.64 8.46 -6.46
N GLY A 325 -25.66 8.98 -7.18
CA GLY A 325 -25.92 10.41 -7.31
C GLY A 325 -26.25 11.14 -6.01
N THR A 326 -26.66 10.43 -4.96
CA THR A 326 -26.93 11.00 -3.62
C THR A 326 -25.85 10.69 -2.59
N THR A 327 -24.79 9.98 -2.98
CA THR A 327 -23.65 9.58 -2.14
C THR A 327 -22.33 10.03 -2.77
N CYS A 328 -21.53 9.11 -3.32
CA CYS A 328 -20.21 9.40 -3.89
C CYS A 328 -20.25 10.29 -5.14
N GLY A 329 -21.39 10.39 -5.82
CA GLY A 329 -21.62 11.35 -6.92
C GLY A 329 -21.60 12.82 -6.45
N LEU A 330 -21.67 13.07 -5.14
CA LEU A 330 -21.60 14.40 -4.54
C LEU A 330 -20.17 14.79 -4.14
N CYS A 331 -19.15 14.04 -4.58
CA CYS A 331 -17.76 14.28 -4.25
C CYS A 331 -17.30 15.70 -4.60
N SER A 332 -17.52 16.18 -5.83
CA SER A 332 -17.07 17.51 -6.25
C SER A 332 -17.86 18.67 -5.63
N SER A 333 -19.09 18.44 -5.18
CA SER A 333 -19.97 19.49 -4.63
C SER A 333 -19.93 19.56 -3.11
N LEU A 334 -19.89 18.42 -2.43
CA LEU A 334 -20.00 18.30 -0.98
C LEU A 334 -18.83 17.53 -0.34
N GLY A 335 -17.91 17.00 -1.12
CA GLY A 335 -16.77 16.23 -0.61
C GLY A 335 -17.15 14.82 -0.16
N LEU A 336 -18.34 14.35 -0.52
CA LEU A 336 -18.75 12.96 -0.30
C LEU A 336 -18.10 12.09 -1.37
N CYS A 337 -16.88 11.64 -1.11
CA CYS A 337 -16.13 10.84 -2.06
C CYS A 337 -16.06 9.38 -1.60
N ALA A 338 -15.64 8.50 -2.50
CA ALA A 338 -15.20 7.15 -2.19
C ALA A 338 -13.68 7.06 -2.36
N ALA A 339 -12.95 6.76 -1.29
CA ALA A 339 -11.51 6.56 -1.37
C ALA A 339 -11.18 5.07 -1.52
N PRO A 340 -10.23 4.68 -2.39
CA PRO A 340 -9.79 3.29 -2.44
C PRO A 340 -8.99 2.98 -1.18
N LEU A 341 -9.34 1.90 -0.48
CA LEU A 341 -8.52 1.35 0.59
C LEU A 341 -7.72 0.15 0.08
N PRO A 342 -6.45 0.01 0.52
CA PRO A 342 -5.59 -1.09 0.10
C PRO A 342 -6.15 -2.44 0.56
N GLY A 343 -5.87 -3.47 -0.24
CA GLY A 343 -6.01 -4.86 0.18
C GLY A 343 -4.70 -5.42 0.73
N VAL A 344 -4.74 -6.69 1.13
CA VAL A 344 -3.57 -7.43 1.65
C VAL A 344 -2.55 -7.74 0.54
N VAL A 345 -3.03 -7.96 -0.69
CA VAL A 345 -2.21 -8.32 -1.86
C VAL A 345 -1.89 -7.10 -2.71
N GLU A 346 -2.88 -6.24 -2.97
CA GLU A 346 -2.73 -5.03 -3.79
C GLU A 346 -2.86 -3.77 -2.92
N SER A 347 -1.82 -2.93 -2.93
CA SER A 347 -1.74 -1.75 -2.07
C SER A 347 -2.43 -0.52 -2.65
N SER A 348 -2.76 -0.49 -3.95
CA SER A 348 -3.45 0.65 -4.55
C SER A 348 -4.95 0.72 -4.21
N GLY A 349 -5.56 -0.40 -3.83
CA GLY A 349 -7.01 -0.50 -3.66
C GLY A 349 -7.78 -0.34 -4.98
N ARG A 350 -7.10 -0.50 -6.12
CA ARG A 350 -7.65 -0.31 -7.47
C ARG A 350 -7.35 -1.53 -8.34
N ASN A 351 -8.23 -1.79 -9.30
CA ASN A 351 -8.07 -2.91 -10.22
C ASN A 351 -7.32 -2.48 -11.49
N TYR A 352 -5.99 -2.41 -11.40
CA TYR A 352 -5.13 -2.04 -12.53
C TYR A 352 -5.01 -3.10 -13.63
N SER A 353 -5.63 -4.28 -13.46
CA SER A 353 -5.75 -5.26 -14.56
C SER A 353 -6.74 -4.82 -15.65
N VAL A 354 -7.67 -3.94 -15.31
CA VAL A 354 -8.72 -3.43 -16.23
C VAL A 354 -8.36 -2.04 -16.76
N THR A 355 -7.90 -1.16 -15.88
CA THR A 355 -7.57 0.23 -16.21
C THR A 355 -6.20 0.58 -15.63
N ALA A 356 -5.19 0.75 -16.49
CA ALA A 356 -3.88 1.18 -16.05
C ALA A 356 -3.93 2.60 -15.44
N PRO A 357 -3.12 2.89 -14.40
CA PRO A 357 -3.03 4.23 -13.84
C PRO A 357 -2.32 5.19 -14.81
N ASN A 358 -2.58 6.49 -14.64
CA ASN A 358 -1.75 7.50 -15.32
C ASN A 358 -0.37 7.53 -14.65
N ALA A 359 0.70 7.43 -15.43
CA ALA A 359 2.07 7.49 -14.92
C ALA A 359 2.35 8.76 -14.08
N SER A 360 1.74 9.90 -14.42
CA SER A 360 1.89 11.14 -13.64
C SER A 360 1.35 11.05 -12.21
N SER A 361 0.50 10.05 -11.91
CA SER A 361 -0.04 9.80 -10.57
C SER A 361 0.79 8.82 -9.74
N LEU A 362 1.77 8.14 -10.34
CA LEU A 362 2.64 7.18 -9.67
C LEU A 362 3.90 7.85 -9.12
N GLY A 363 4.43 7.31 -8.01
CA GLY A 363 5.73 7.70 -7.49
C GLY A 363 6.87 7.26 -8.42
N THR A 364 8.01 7.94 -8.27
CA THR A 364 9.22 7.64 -9.04
C THR A 364 10.08 6.63 -8.28
N TYR A 365 10.70 5.73 -9.02
CA TYR A 365 11.71 4.81 -8.55
C TYR A 365 13.03 5.17 -9.22
N THR A 366 14.09 5.20 -8.44
CA THR A 366 15.44 5.43 -8.96
C THR A 366 16.36 4.34 -8.40
N LEU A 367 16.96 3.57 -9.31
CA LEU A 367 17.85 2.46 -9.02
C LEU A 367 19.25 2.76 -9.53
N ARG A 368 20.27 2.28 -8.82
CA ARG A 368 21.62 2.11 -9.37
C ARG A 368 21.65 0.85 -10.22
N THR A 369 22.13 0.97 -11.46
CA THR A 369 22.14 -0.13 -12.44
C THR A 369 23.31 -1.10 -12.25
N GLY A 370 24.34 -0.69 -11.52
CA GLY A 370 25.58 -1.45 -11.32
C GLY A 370 26.64 -1.22 -12.39
N CYS A 371 26.40 -0.34 -13.37
CA CYS A 371 27.32 -0.06 -14.48
C CYS A 371 28.57 0.72 -14.04
N ASP A 372 28.42 1.59 -13.04
CA ASP A 372 29.53 2.28 -12.38
C ASP A 372 30.16 1.44 -11.26
N ASP A 373 29.33 0.72 -10.50
CA ASP A 373 29.73 -0.05 -9.34
C ASP A 373 28.87 -1.31 -9.15
N ALA A 374 29.43 -2.46 -9.48
CA ALA A 374 28.74 -3.75 -9.43
C ALA A 374 28.30 -4.17 -8.02
N ASP A 375 28.86 -3.56 -6.97
CA ASP A 375 28.43 -3.83 -5.58
C ASP A 375 27.04 -3.24 -5.27
N TYR A 376 26.51 -2.35 -6.12
CA TYR A 376 25.26 -1.62 -5.92
C TYR A 376 24.23 -1.87 -7.04
N ILE A 377 24.32 -3.01 -7.70
CA ILE A 377 23.36 -3.40 -8.75
C ILE A 377 21.93 -3.52 -8.20
N ASN A 378 20.99 -2.88 -8.89
CA ASN A 378 19.57 -2.80 -8.55
C ASN A 378 19.30 -2.24 -7.14
N GLU A 379 20.18 -1.40 -6.61
CA GLU A 379 19.97 -0.76 -5.31
C GLU A 379 19.11 0.50 -5.44
N TYR A 380 18.05 0.62 -4.64
CA TYR A 380 17.17 1.79 -4.62
C TYR A 380 17.84 2.99 -3.96
N GLU A 381 17.85 4.11 -4.67
CA GLU A 381 18.12 5.46 -4.12
C GLU A 381 16.80 6.19 -3.83
N GLU A 382 15.73 5.85 -4.56
CA GLU A 382 14.38 6.35 -4.39
C GLU A 382 13.37 5.22 -4.64
N TYR A 383 12.38 5.09 -3.77
CA TYR A 383 11.31 4.10 -3.88
C TYR A 383 9.95 4.77 -3.74
N ASP A 384 9.14 4.76 -4.80
CA ASP A 384 7.80 5.35 -4.84
C ASP A 384 7.77 6.83 -4.36
N GLY A 385 8.74 7.63 -4.82
CA GLY A 385 8.89 9.04 -4.42
C GLY A 385 9.58 9.26 -3.07
N TYR A 386 9.91 8.20 -2.33
CA TYR A 386 10.58 8.30 -1.04
C TYR A 386 12.09 8.06 -1.20
N THR A 387 12.89 9.00 -0.70
CA THR A 387 14.34 8.80 -0.50
C THR A 387 14.70 8.53 0.95
N LYS A 388 13.80 8.88 1.88
CA LYS A 388 13.91 8.65 3.32
C LYS A 388 12.54 8.42 3.93
N THR A 389 12.48 7.62 4.98
CA THR A 389 11.25 7.36 5.75
C THR A 389 11.50 7.65 7.23
N ALA A 390 10.58 8.37 7.86
CA ALA A 390 10.57 8.54 9.31
C ALA A 390 10.05 7.24 9.94
N LEU A 391 10.89 6.55 10.71
CA LEU A 391 10.55 5.23 11.27
C LEU A 391 10.18 5.30 12.75
N TRP A 392 10.98 6.03 13.53
CA TRP A 392 10.90 5.97 14.99
C TRP A 392 11.07 7.35 15.60
N VAL A 393 10.41 7.54 16.74
CA VAL A 393 10.67 8.66 17.64
C VAL A 393 11.03 8.11 19.01
N ASP A 394 12.12 8.59 19.59
CA ASP A 394 12.46 8.31 20.98
C ASP A 394 11.53 9.12 21.89
N LEU A 395 10.68 8.39 22.61
CA LEU A 395 9.73 8.94 23.58
C LEU A 395 10.35 9.10 24.98
N GLY A 396 11.62 8.73 25.17
CA GLY A 396 12.33 8.76 26.45
C GLY A 396 11.97 7.60 27.40
N GLU A 397 11.03 6.73 26.99
CA GLU A 397 10.55 5.59 27.77
C GLU A 397 10.30 4.37 26.88
N ARG A 398 10.54 3.17 27.42
CA ARG A 398 10.26 1.92 26.71
C ARG A 398 8.81 1.50 26.94
N ARG A 399 7.90 2.05 26.14
CA ARG A 399 6.47 1.71 26.11
C ARG A 399 5.91 1.81 24.70
N ASN A 400 4.71 1.25 24.50
CA ASN A 400 3.97 1.48 23.26
C ASN A 400 3.53 2.97 23.19
N PRO A 401 3.53 3.57 21.99
CA PRO A 401 3.01 4.91 21.81
C PRO A 401 1.50 4.93 22.06
N THR A 402 1.01 6.04 22.61
CA THR A 402 -0.43 6.32 22.71
C THR A 402 -1.00 6.68 21.34
N LEU A 403 -2.32 6.56 21.17
CA LEU A 403 -2.99 6.98 19.93
C LEU A 403 -2.69 8.46 19.59
N THR A 404 -2.63 9.33 20.59
CA THR A 404 -2.28 10.74 20.42
C THR A 404 -0.85 10.90 19.87
N GLU A 405 0.11 10.12 20.37
CA GLU A 405 1.50 10.16 19.89
C GLU A 405 1.63 9.61 18.47
N VAL A 406 0.93 8.52 18.14
CA VAL A 406 0.88 7.95 16.78
C VAL A 406 0.28 8.98 15.81
N ASN A 407 -0.83 9.61 16.18
CA ASN A 407 -1.49 10.62 15.34
C ASN A 407 -0.64 11.87 15.16
N ALA A 408 0.06 12.30 16.21
CA ALA A 408 1.00 13.41 16.11
C ALA A 408 2.20 13.05 15.22
N PHE A 409 2.69 11.81 15.26
CA PHE A 409 3.82 11.39 14.43
C PHE A 409 3.53 11.58 12.94
N ALA A 410 2.30 11.32 12.49
CA ALA A 410 1.91 11.57 11.10
C ALA A 410 1.94 13.06 10.69
N THR A 411 1.91 14.00 11.65
CA THR A 411 1.94 15.44 11.35
C THR A 411 3.36 16.04 11.36
N TYR A 412 4.25 15.55 12.22
CA TYR A 412 5.62 16.07 12.33
C TYR A 412 6.71 15.12 11.81
N GLY A 413 6.36 13.88 11.44
CA GLY A 413 7.26 12.85 10.94
C GLY A 413 7.85 13.19 9.57
N ASN A 414 8.79 14.13 9.53
CA ASN A 414 9.39 14.67 8.32
C ASN A 414 10.92 14.53 8.34
N CYS A 415 11.46 13.86 7.34
CA CYS A 415 12.90 13.66 7.19
C CYS A 415 13.65 14.81 6.51
N ALA A 416 12.97 15.87 6.09
CA ALA A 416 13.61 17.09 5.56
C ALA A 416 14.30 17.90 6.67
N ALA A 417 13.74 17.92 7.87
CA ALA A 417 14.31 18.61 9.04
C ALA A 417 14.01 17.83 10.33
N PRO A 418 14.62 16.64 10.51
CA PRO A 418 14.26 15.77 11.61
C PRO A 418 14.64 16.36 12.97
N THR A 419 13.77 16.19 13.96
CA THR A 419 14.10 16.49 15.35
C THR A 419 15.16 15.52 15.88
N SER A 420 15.90 15.91 16.93
CA SER A 420 17.00 15.10 17.47
C SER A 420 16.58 13.73 18.01
N ASN A 421 15.30 13.56 18.33
CA ASN A 421 14.72 12.31 18.81
C ASN A 421 14.06 11.48 17.69
N MET A 422 14.12 11.91 16.42
CA MET A 422 13.51 11.19 15.31
C MET A 422 14.57 10.47 14.47
N THR A 423 14.28 9.21 14.13
CA THR A 423 15.10 8.40 13.24
C THR A 423 14.50 8.39 11.84
N CYS A 424 15.28 8.93 10.90
CA CYS A 424 14.99 8.87 9.48
C CYS A 424 15.92 7.86 8.81
N SER A 425 15.33 6.81 8.23
CA SER A 425 16.07 5.81 7.48
C SER A 425 16.10 6.19 6.01
N PRO A 426 17.27 6.24 5.36
CA PRO A 426 17.33 6.35 3.90
C PRO A 426 16.75 5.09 3.25
N VAL A 427 16.26 5.23 2.02
CA VAL A 427 15.99 4.09 1.15
C VAL A 427 17.33 3.54 0.66
N PHE A 428 17.55 2.23 0.82
CA PHE A 428 18.73 1.52 0.29
C PHE A 428 18.45 0.01 0.20
N GLY A 429 19.35 -0.72 -0.46
CA GLY A 429 19.13 -2.13 -0.84
C GLY A 429 18.17 -2.30 -2.02
N ASN A 430 17.98 -3.53 -2.47
CA ASN A 430 17.09 -3.88 -3.58
C ASN A 430 15.74 -4.44 -3.08
N ASP A 431 14.88 -4.93 -3.97
CA ASP A 431 13.57 -5.51 -3.61
C ASP A 431 13.61 -7.02 -3.33
N ALA A 432 14.80 -7.57 -3.09
CA ALA A 432 15.05 -9.01 -2.89
C ALA A 432 14.81 -9.90 -4.13
N THR A 433 14.62 -9.32 -5.32
CA THR A 433 14.46 -10.10 -6.56
C THR A 433 15.79 -10.45 -7.23
N SER A 434 16.89 -9.81 -6.82
CA SER A 434 18.23 -10.04 -7.33
C SER A 434 19.28 -9.91 -6.23
N ILE A 435 20.51 -10.33 -6.51
CA ILE A 435 21.69 -10.09 -5.67
C ILE A 435 22.87 -9.72 -6.57
N ALA A 436 23.83 -8.98 -6.05
CA ALA A 436 25.08 -8.72 -6.76
C ALA A 436 25.78 -10.05 -7.10
N PRO A 437 26.32 -10.21 -8.32
CA PRO A 437 26.98 -11.43 -8.71
C PRO A 437 28.24 -11.67 -7.84
N GLY A 438 28.35 -12.88 -7.29
CA GLY A 438 29.63 -13.36 -6.76
C GLY A 438 30.58 -13.66 -7.92
N GLY A 439 31.85 -13.24 -7.80
CA GLY A 439 32.82 -13.38 -8.89
C GLY A 439 32.99 -14.81 -9.42
N VAL A 440 33.47 -14.94 -10.65
CA VAL A 440 33.61 -16.24 -11.35
C VAL A 440 35.06 -16.72 -11.41
N SER A 441 35.29 -18.02 -11.24
CA SER A 441 36.59 -18.69 -11.39
C SER A 441 36.65 -19.57 -12.65
N ILE A 442 37.85 -20.04 -13.02
CA ILE A 442 38.01 -20.99 -14.14
C ILE A 442 37.30 -22.35 -13.96
N SER A 443 36.89 -22.69 -12.74
CA SER A 443 36.12 -23.90 -12.43
C SER A 443 34.61 -23.66 -12.38
N GLY A 444 34.15 -22.43 -12.62
CA GLY A 444 32.75 -22.01 -12.44
C GLY A 444 32.63 -20.90 -11.40
N PHE A 445 31.42 -20.61 -10.94
CA PHE A 445 31.18 -19.73 -9.79
C PHE A 445 32.04 -20.19 -8.59
N GLU A 446 32.49 -19.27 -7.74
CA GLU A 446 33.25 -19.64 -6.54
C GLU A 446 32.49 -20.72 -5.73
N ASP A 447 33.17 -21.80 -5.34
CA ASP A 447 32.62 -22.90 -4.53
C ASP A 447 32.06 -22.44 -3.16
N LYS A 448 32.23 -21.16 -2.81
CA LYS A 448 31.70 -20.54 -1.60
C LYS A 448 31.18 -19.16 -1.95
N ILE A 449 29.88 -18.93 -1.76
CA ILE A 449 29.33 -17.58 -1.76
C ILE A 449 29.96 -16.80 -0.61
N SER A 450 30.72 -15.76 -0.96
CA SER A 450 31.39 -14.85 -0.03
C SER A 450 30.44 -13.82 0.60
N ILE A 451 29.20 -13.71 0.10
CA ILE A 451 28.17 -12.80 0.60
C ILE A 451 27.60 -13.35 1.92
N ALA A 452 27.95 -12.68 3.03
CA ALA A 452 27.42 -12.98 4.37
C ALA A 452 25.96 -12.54 4.54
N GLY A 453 25.55 -11.52 3.80
CA GLY A 453 24.18 -11.01 3.74
C GLY A 453 24.09 -9.81 2.80
N PHE A 454 22.87 -9.42 2.47
CA PHE A 454 22.58 -8.28 1.61
C PHE A 454 21.36 -7.51 2.12
N ASN A 455 21.26 -6.24 1.77
CA ASN A 455 20.18 -5.36 2.21
C ASN A 455 19.06 -5.34 1.17
N ILE A 456 17.83 -5.30 1.68
CA ILE A 456 16.61 -5.15 0.90
C ILE A 456 15.80 -3.98 1.44
N TYR A 457 15.10 -3.26 0.56
CA TYR A 457 14.07 -2.31 0.95
C TYR A 457 12.71 -3.02 1.03
N LEU A 458 12.22 -3.27 2.24
CA LEU A 458 10.90 -3.85 2.44
C LEU A 458 9.84 -2.75 2.35
N SER A 459 9.16 -2.67 1.20
CA SER A 459 8.18 -1.62 0.91
C SER A 459 7.00 -1.60 1.87
N GLN A 460 6.53 -2.75 2.34
CA GLN A 460 5.39 -2.86 3.28
C GLN A 460 5.70 -2.21 4.64
N GLY A 461 6.95 -2.30 5.09
CA GLY A 461 7.43 -1.67 6.32
C GLY A 461 8.14 -0.33 6.08
N ARG A 462 8.33 0.08 4.82
CA ARG A 462 9.16 1.21 4.38
C ARG A 462 10.52 1.26 5.09
N GLN A 463 11.14 0.11 5.25
CA GLN A 463 12.34 -0.07 6.05
C GLN A 463 13.35 -0.99 5.37
N ASN A 464 14.62 -0.74 5.61
CA ASN A 464 15.68 -1.62 5.12
C ASN A 464 15.85 -2.81 6.06
N LEU A 465 15.95 -4.00 5.49
CA LEU A 465 16.20 -5.25 6.21
C LEU A 465 17.42 -5.95 5.61
N THR A 466 18.18 -6.64 6.45
CA THR A 466 19.29 -7.47 5.98
C THR A 466 18.86 -8.93 5.93
N LEU A 467 19.04 -9.56 4.77
CA LEU A 467 18.94 -11.00 4.59
C LEU A 467 20.33 -11.62 4.77
N PHE A 468 20.43 -12.63 5.61
CA PHE A 468 21.68 -13.31 5.93
C PHE A 468 21.75 -14.67 5.26
N ASN A 469 22.90 -14.99 4.70
CA ASN A 469 23.18 -16.29 4.14
C ASN A 469 23.15 -17.34 5.26
N GLN A 470 22.36 -18.41 5.06
CA GLN A 470 22.24 -19.51 6.02
C GLN A 470 23.32 -20.57 5.82
N HIS A 471 24.17 -20.40 4.80
CA HIS A 471 25.15 -21.38 4.34
C HIS A 471 24.52 -22.76 4.07
N GLN A 472 23.28 -22.74 3.56
CA GLN A 472 22.53 -23.92 3.16
C GLN A 472 22.34 -23.89 1.65
N GLU A 473 22.81 -24.94 0.99
CA GLU A 473 22.65 -25.16 -0.45
C GLU A 473 21.32 -25.87 -0.73
N VAL A 474 20.69 -25.50 -1.84
CA VAL A 474 19.46 -26.09 -2.36
C VAL A 474 19.64 -26.29 -3.86
N GLU A 475 19.52 -27.52 -4.32
CA GLU A 475 19.52 -27.82 -5.75
C GLU A 475 18.15 -27.51 -6.34
N TYR A 476 18.11 -26.71 -7.39
CA TYR A 476 16.90 -26.37 -8.14
C TYR A 476 17.21 -26.34 -9.63
N ASP A 477 16.54 -27.18 -10.41
CA ASP A 477 16.70 -27.29 -11.87
C ASP A 477 18.16 -27.40 -12.36
N GLY A 478 19.01 -28.06 -11.57
CA GLY A 478 20.42 -28.28 -11.90
C GLY A 478 21.34 -27.10 -11.55
N ILE A 479 20.85 -26.11 -10.81
CA ILE A 479 21.60 -24.98 -10.27
C ILE A 479 21.64 -25.10 -8.74
N THR A 480 22.84 -24.93 -8.16
CA THR A 480 23.01 -24.82 -6.71
C THR A 480 22.65 -23.41 -6.24
N LEU A 481 21.58 -23.28 -5.47
CA LEU A 481 21.12 -22.04 -4.86
C LEU A 481 21.50 -21.99 -3.38
N HIS A 482 21.63 -20.79 -2.82
CA HIS A 482 21.91 -20.59 -1.40
C HIS A 482 20.73 -19.94 -0.69
N ARG A 483 20.39 -20.47 0.49
CA ARG A 483 19.27 -19.95 1.27
C ARG A 483 19.68 -18.72 2.07
N CYS A 484 18.97 -17.62 1.87
CA CYS A 484 19.07 -16.40 2.67
C CYS A 484 17.79 -16.19 3.51
N ARG A 485 17.93 -15.65 4.74
CA ARG A 485 16.80 -15.36 5.65
C ARG A 485 17.10 -14.14 6.52
N GLN A 486 16.06 -13.43 6.95
CA GLN A 486 16.19 -12.34 7.94
C GLN A 486 16.70 -12.89 9.29
N SER A 487 17.56 -12.13 9.99
CA SER A 487 18.02 -12.51 11.34
C SER A 487 16.87 -12.47 12.34
N GLY A 488 16.64 -13.57 13.08
CA GLY A 488 15.69 -13.60 14.20
C GLY A 488 14.23 -13.91 13.85
N GLY A 489 13.93 -14.34 12.62
CA GLY A 489 12.61 -14.89 12.31
C GLY A 489 12.35 -16.16 13.15
N PRO A 490 11.14 -16.34 13.72
CA PRO A 490 10.82 -17.59 14.39
C PRO A 490 10.99 -18.72 13.38
N THR A 491 11.75 -19.75 13.75
CA THR A 491 11.53 -21.08 13.17
C THR A 491 10.10 -21.46 13.53
N CYS A 492 9.16 -21.21 12.62
CA CYS A 492 7.87 -21.89 12.62
C CYS A 492 8.17 -23.37 12.32
N SER A 493 8.54 -24.10 13.37
CA SER A 493 8.29 -25.52 13.45
C SER A 493 6.78 -25.67 13.53
N ILE A 494 6.16 -26.18 12.46
CA ILE A 494 4.78 -26.66 12.48
C ILE A 494 4.70 -27.87 13.42
#